data_AF-A0A7S2QNV0-F1
#
_entry.id   AF-A0A7S2QNV0-F1
#
_cell.length_a   1.000
_cell.length_b   1.000
_cell.length_c   1.000
_cell.angle_alpha   90.00
_cell.angle_beta   90.00
_cell.angle_gamma   90.00
#
_symmetry.space_group_name_H-M   'P 1'
#
loop_
_entity.id
_entity.type
_entity.pdbx_description
1 polymer ?
#
loop_
_entity_poly.entity_id
_entity_poly.type
_entity_poly.pdbx_seq_one_letter_code
_entity_poly.pdbx_strand_id
1 'polypeptide(L)'
;AKAWRSQAAFLQRHGRLSVQVTEMFAAHGLGRPYRVELTLEEYVEYARTNHVDWPFYVWERNFTGPRQRLLDDFRSPGFMDDDLYDVSPEIREFLPLSCHLFVLVGGRRTGSNMHKDPKWSSAWNTLLCGRKRWVMFPRDVPAEEIGALAGDAYKDGGPQRS
;
A
#
# COMPACT_ATOMS: atom_id res chain seq x y z
N ALA A 1 -9.43 -11.38 15.21
CA ALA A 1 -8.09 -10.80 14.99
C ALA A 1 -7.41 -10.40 16.31
N LYS A 2 -6.55 -11.27 16.90
CA LYS A 2 -5.64 -10.88 18.00
C LYS A 2 -4.29 -10.38 17.45
N ALA A 3 -3.89 -10.88 16.27
CA ALA A 3 -2.61 -10.58 15.64
C ALA A 3 -2.44 -9.11 15.24
N TRP A 4 -3.53 -8.37 15.02
CA TRP A 4 -3.48 -6.99 14.52
C TRP A 4 -3.75 -5.92 15.59
N ARG A 5 -3.87 -6.32 16.86
CA ARG A 5 -4.26 -5.41 17.96
C ARG A 5 -3.16 -4.44 18.38
N SER A 6 -1.92 -4.76 18.09
CA SER A 6 -0.76 -3.92 18.40
C SER A 6 0.39 -4.26 17.45
N GLN A 7 1.35 -3.35 17.33
CA GLN A 7 2.58 -3.59 16.58
C GLN A 7 3.31 -4.84 17.10
N ALA A 8 3.37 -5.03 18.42
CA ALA A 8 4.03 -6.20 19.02
C ALA A 8 3.33 -7.52 18.64
N ALA A 9 2.00 -7.57 18.71
CA ALA A 9 1.24 -8.76 18.31
C ALA A 9 1.40 -9.06 16.81
N PHE A 10 1.47 -8.01 15.98
CA PHE A 10 1.68 -8.13 14.54
C PHE A 10 3.06 -8.70 14.24
N LEU A 11 4.12 -8.15 14.85
CA LEU A 11 5.50 -8.63 14.67
C LEU A 11 5.70 -10.04 15.22
N GLN A 12 5.03 -10.43 16.31
CA GLN A 12 5.11 -11.80 16.81
C GLN A 12 4.69 -12.84 15.75
N ARG A 13 3.69 -12.52 14.92
CA ARG A 13 3.17 -13.42 13.88
C ARG A 13 3.84 -13.25 12.53
N HIS A 14 4.17 -12.01 12.16
CA HIS A 14 4.59 -11.64 10.81
C HIS A 14 6.01 -11.08 10.73
N GLY A 15 6.72 -10.91 11.84
CA GLY A 15 7.99 -10.18 11.90
C GLY A 15 9.04 -10.66 10.91
N ARG A 16 9.18 -11.98 10.73
CA ARG A 16 10.11 -12.60 9.76
C ARG A 16 9.59 -12.68 8.32
N LEU A 17 8.42 -12.12 8.02
CA LEU A 17 7.90 -12.08 6.66
C LEU A 17 8.61 -10.98 5.88
N SER A 18 9.29 -11.35 4.79
CA SER A 18 9.87 -10.39 3.84
C SER A 18 8.78 -9.68 3.04
N VAL A 19 8.87 -8.36 2.95
CA VAL A 19 7.99 -7.49 2.17
C VAL A 19 8.82 -6.58 1.29
N GLN A 20 8.31 -6.25 0.11
CA GLN A 20 8.99 -5.34 -0.81
C GLN A 20 8.96 -3.90 -0.25
N VAL A 21 10.12 -3.24 -0.25
CA VAL A 21 10.26 -1.84 0.21
C VAL A 21 10.56 -0.85 -0.92
N THR A 22 11.23 -1.29 -1.99
CA THR A 22 11.47 -0.52 -3.21
C THR A 22 11.90 -1.48 -4.34
N GLU A 23 11.99 -0.96 -5.56
CA GLU A 23 12.59 -1.63 -6.71
C GLU A 23 13.71 -0.75 -7.26
N MET A 24 14.89 -1.34 -7.45
CA MET A 24 16.05 -0.61 -7.95
C MET A 24 16.38 -1.07 -9.36
N PHE A 25 16.58 -0.10 -10.26
CA PHE A 25 16.94 -0.36 -11.65
C PHE A 25 18.43 -0.63 -11.80
N ALA A 26 18.81 -1.44 -12.78
CA ALA A 26 20.20 -1.67 -13.10
C ALA A 26 20.89 -0.36 -13.51
N ALA A 27 22.05 -0.07 -12.92
CA ALA A 27 22.77 1.19 -13.04
C ALA A 27 23.13 1.62 -14.48
N HIS A 28 23.05 0.71 -15.45
CA HIS A 28 23.42 0.95 -16.85
C HIS A 28 22.27 0.72 -17.84
N GLY A 29 21.00 0.70 -17.38
CA GLY A 29 19.81 0.59 -18.23
C GLY A 29 19.61 -0.78 -18.90
N LEU A 30 20.60 -1.66 -18.83
CA LEU A 30 20.53 -3.06 -19.25
C LEU A 30 20.54 -3.96 -18.01
N GLY A 31 19.36 -4.42 -17.59
CA GLY A 31 19.21 -5.37 -16.49
C GLY A 31 17.78 -5.41 -15.96
N ARG A 32 17.43 -6.52 -15.31
CA ARG A 32 16.13 -6.63 -14.65
C ARG A 32 16.14 -5.76 -13.38
N PRO A 33 15.05 -5.04 -13.10
CA PRO A 33 14.90 -4.39 -11.80
C PRO A 33 15.06 -5.42 -10.69
N TYR A 34 15.78 -5.06 -9.63
CA TYR A 34 15.89 -5.91 -8.45
C TYR A 34 14.98 -5.37 -7.36
N ARG A 35 14.16 -6.26 -6.79
CA ARG A 35 13.32 -5.91 -5.65
C ARG A 35 14.18 -5.88 -4.41
N VAL A 36 14.07 -4.80 -3.66
CA VAL A 36 14.62 -4.71 -2.31
C VAL A 36 13.53 -5.15 -1.36
N GLU A 37 13.82 -6.16 -0.55
CA GLU A 37 12.92 -6.67 0.46
C GLU A 37 13.56 -6.53 1.84
N LEU A 38 12.74 -6.23 2.84
CA LEU A 38 13.09 -6.31 4.25
C LEU A 38 12.07 -7.21 4.93
N THR A 39 12.49 -7.91 5.98
CA THR A 39 11.53 -8.47 6.94
C THR A 39 10.78 -7.35 7.64
N LEU A 40 9.57 -7.64 8.13
CA LEU A 40 8.78 -6.65 8.87
C LEU A 40 9.48 -6.18 10.16
N GLU A 41 10.28 -7.04 10.79
CA GLU A 41 11.15 -6.67 11.92
C GLU A 41 12.23 -5.66 11.50
N GLU A 42 12.95 -5.93 10.40
CA GLU A 42 13.97 -5.01 9.87
C GLU A 42 13.35 -3.68 9.42
N TYR A 43 12.16 -3.71 8.80
CA TYR A 43 11.46 -2.50 8.40
C TYR A 43 11.09 -1.64 9.61
N VAL A 44 10.68 -2.24 10.73
CA VAL A 44 10.38 -1.49 11.97
C VAL A 44 11.63 -0.82 12.53
N GLU A 45 12.77 -1.51 12.51
CA GLU A 45 14.03 -0.91 12.95
C GLU A 45 14.47 0.23 12.02
N TYR A 46 14.36 0.05 10.71
CA TYR A 46 14.54 1.12 9.72
C TYR A 46 13.61 2.31 10.00
N ALA A 47 12.31 2.07 10.19
CA ALA A 47 11.31 3.09 10.42
C ALA A 47 11.55 3.91 11.71
N ARG A 48 12.16 3.28 12.72
CA ARG A 48 12.51 3.88 14.00
C ARG A 48 13.74 4.79 13.92
N THR A 49 14.70 4.44 13.06
CA THR A 49 16.05 5.06 13.05
C THR A 49 16.28 6.02 11.89
N ASN A 50 15.47 5.97 10.83
CA ASN A 50 15.67 6.85 9.68
C ASN A 50 15.16 8.29 9.93
N HIS A 51 15.85 9.25 9.31
CA HIS A 51 15.54 10.67 9.37
C HIS A 51 15.32 11.30 7.98
N VAL A 52 15.19 10.46 6.94
CA VAL A 52 15.02 10.92 5.55
C VAL A 52 13.64 11.54 5.34
N ASP A 53 13.55 12.45 4.38
CA ASP A 53 12.29 13.12 4.00
C ASP A 53 11.31 12.18 3.31
N TRP A 54 11.84 11.26 2.49
CA TRP A 54 11.08 10.28 1.70
C TRP A 54 11.45 8.84 2.13
N PRO A 55 10.98 8.39 3.31
CA PRO A 55 11.28 7.04 3.78
C PRO A 55 10.58 5.99 2.93
N PHE A 56 11.16 4.79 2.86
CA PHE A 56 10.53 3.63 2.25
C PHE A 56 9.17 3.36 2.89
N TYR A 57 8.16 3.09 2.05
CA TYR A 57 6.80 2.84 2.47
C TYR A 57 6.33 1.51 1.87
N VAL A 58 6.06 0.52 2.72
CA VAL A 58 5.66 -0.82 2.26
C VAL A 58 4.25 -0.76 1.69
N TRP A 59 4.10 -1.22 0.45
CA TRP A 59 2.85 -1.42 -0.27
C TRP A 59 2.73 -2.88 -0.71
N GLU A 60 2.54 -3.79 0.25
CA GLU A 60 2.46 -5.21 -0.06
C GLU A 60 1.12 -5.54 -0.73
N ARG A 61 1.19 -6.17 -1.90
CA ARG A 61 0.04 -6.53 -2.74
C ARG A 61 0.17 -7.92 -3.35
N ASN A 62 1.30 -8.60 -3.10
CA ASN A 62 1.56 -9.95 -3.54
C ASN A 62 1.26 -10.93 -2.41
N PHE A 63 0.09 -11.55 -2.44
CA PHE A 63 -0.36 -12.49 -1.39
C PHE A 63 -0.06 -13.95 -1.74
N THR A 64 1.06 -14.21 -2.41
CA THR A 64 1.51 -15.57 -2.76
C THR A 64 2.54 -16.11 -1.77
N GLY A 65 2.64 -17.45 -1.69
CA GLY A 65 3.63 -18.13 -0.84
C GLY A 65 3.53 -17.70 0.63
N PRO A 66 4.66 -17.41 1.31
CA PRO A 66 4.64 -17.01 2.72
C PRO A 66 3.83 -15.74 3.03
N ARG A 67 3.54 -14.88 2.03
CA ARG A 67 2.77 -13.64 2.22
C ARG A 67 1.27 -13.86 2.28
N GLN A 68 0.78 -15.03 1.82
CA GLN A 68 -0.63 -15.38 1.90
C GLN A 68 -1.17 -15.28 3.35
N ARG A 69 -0.32 -15.54 4.35
CA ARG A 69 -0.67 -15.43 5.78
C ARG A 69 -1.13 -14.04 6.21
N LEU A 70 -0.85 -12.98 5.44
CA LEU A 70 -1.37 -11.64 5.70
C LEU A 70 -2.89 -11.57 5.51
N LEU A 71 -3.47 -12.52 4.77
CA LEU A 71 -4.90 -12.61 4.51
C LEU A 71 -5.64 -13.53 5.50
N ASP A 72 -4.96 -14.25 6.40
CA ASP A 72 -5.57 -15.25 7.31
C ASP A 72 -6.74 -14.67 8.13
N ASP A 73 -6.61 -13.40 8.53
CA ASP A 73 -7.58 -12.67 9.36
C ASP A 73 -8.31 -11.56 8.56
N PHE A 74 -8.11 -11.48 7.24
CA PHE A 74 -8.70 -10.44 6.39
C PHE A 74 -10.11 -10.85 5.93
N ARG A 75 -11.05 -9.91 6.05
CA ARG A 75 -12.39 -9.98 5.43
C ARG A 75 -12.81 -8.57 5.03
N SER A 76 -13.49 -8.43 3.90
CA SER A 76 -14.13 -7.18 3.52
C SER A 76 -15.21 -6.81 4.55
N PRO A 77 -15.41 -5.52 4.89
CA PRO A 77 -16.59 -5.08 5.62
C PRO A 77 -17.86 -5.38 4.82
N GLY A 78 -18.94 -5.80 5.48
CA GLY A 78 -20.17 -6.21 4.80
C GLY A 78 -20.83 -5.13 3.93
N PHE A 79 -20.55 -3.85 4.17
CA PHE A 79 -21.04 -2.75 3.32
C PHE A 79 -20.21 -2.55 2.03
N MET A 80 -19.15 -3.33 1.85
CA MET A 80 -18.26 -3.37 0.68
C MET A 80 -18.27 -4.78 0.04
N ASP A 81 -19.38 -5.51 0.18
CA ASP A 81 -19.52 -6.85 -0.38
C ASP A 81 -19.73 -6.84 -1.90
N ASP A 82 -20.14 -5.70 -2.47
CA ASP A 82 -20.27 -5.50 -3.93
C ASP A 82 -18.89 -5.34 -4.59
N ASP A 83 -18.11 -6.42 -4.63
CA ASP A 83 -16.80 -6.48 -5.30
C ASP A 83 -16.97 -6.72 -6.81
N LEU A 84 -16.96 -5.64 -7.59
CA LEU A 84 -17.01 -5.72 -9.06
C LEU A 84 -15.80 -6.45 -9.68
N TYR A 85 -14.74 -6.70 -8.91
CA TYR A 85 -13.61 -7.53 -9.34
C TYR A 85 -13.84 -9.03 -9.13
N ASP A 86 -14.99 -9.44 -8.57
CA ASP A 86 -15.34 -10.84 -8.29
C ASP A 86 -16.62 -11.33 -8.98
N VAL A 87 -17.02 -10.66 -10.06
CA VAL A 87 -18.27 -11.01 -10.75
C VAL A 87 -18.17 -12.30 -11.57
N SER A 88 -16.96 -12.69 -11.99
CA SER A 88 -16.69 -13.97 -12.66
C SER A 88 -15.22 -14.40 -12.47
N PRO A 89 -14.90 -15.69 -12.65
CA PRO A 89 -13.52 -16.17 -12.61
C PRO A 89 -12.57 -15.43 -13.57
N GLU A 90 -13.05 -15.10 -14.77
CA GLU A 90 -12.28 -14.39 -15.79
C GLU A 90 -11.98 -12.95 -15.36
N ILE A 91 -12.96 -12.27 -14.74
CA ILE A 91 -12.74 -10.93 -14.19
C ILE A 91 -11.78 -10.97 -13.01
N ARG A 92 -11.90 -11.97 -12.12
CA ARG A 92 -11.00 -12.13 -10.98
C ARG A 92 -9.57 -12.46 -11.42
N GLU A 93 -9.39 -13.22 -12.49
CA GLU A 93 -8.09 -13.49 -13.11
C GLU A 93 -7.50 -12.23 -13.76
N PHE A 94 -8.33 -11.45 -14.47
CA PHE A 94 -7.91 -10.20 -15.10
C PHE A 94 -7.60 -9.09 -14.06
N LEU A 95 -8.32 -9.06 -12.95
CA LEU A 95 -8.23 -8.06 -11.88
C LEU A 95 -7.98 -8.74 -10.53
N PRO A 96 -6.80 -9.36 -10.36
CA PRO A 96 -6.46 -10.08 -9.14
C PRO A 96 -6.43 -9.15 -7.92
N LEU A 97 -6.41 -9.75 -6.72
CA LEU A 97 -6.29 -9.01 -5.46
C LEU A 97 -5.15 -7.98 -5.46
N SER A 98 -4.04 -8.27 -6.15
CA SER A 98 -2.88 -7.38 -6.27
C SER A 98 -3.19 -6.05 -6.98
N CYS A 99 -4.36 -5.90 -7.60
CA CYS A 99 -4.83 -4.67 -8.20
C CYS A 99 -5.58 -3.74 -7.24
N HIS A 100 -6.14 -4.25 -6.13
CA HIS A 100 -7.08 -3.49 -5.29
C HIS A 100 -6.96 -3.74 -3.78
N LEU A 101 -6.19 -4.74 -3.34
CA LEU A 101 -5.92 -5.00 -1.93
C LEU A 101 -4.45 -4.76 -1.59
N PHE A 102 -4.22 -3.96 -0.56
CA PHE A 102 -2.89 -3.54 -0.12
C PHE A 102 -2.74 -3.65 1.40
N VAL A 103 -1.62 -4.21 1.85
CA VAL A 103 -1.17 -4.12 3.26
C VAL A 103 -0.09 -3.06 3.33
N LEU A 104 -0.39 -1.99 4.07
CA LEU A 104 0.48 -0.83 4.19
C LEU A 104 1.22 -0.84 5.53
N VAL A 105 2.54 -0.79 5.49
CA VAL A 105 3.39 -0.65 6.69
C VAL A 105 4.28 0.57 6.51
N GLY A 106 4.17 1.52 7.44
CA GLY A 106 4.76 2.85 7.30
C GLY A 106 5.23 3.43 8.62
N GLY A 107 6.33 4.20 8.57
CA GLY A 107 6.86 4.99 9.68
C GLY A 107 6.47 6.47 9.62
N ARG A 108 7.08 7.28 10.50
CA ARG A 108 6.91 8.74 10.48
C ARG A 108 7.36 9.30 9.12
N ARG A 109 6.58 10.24 8.55
CA ARG A 109 6.77 10.85 7.22
C ARG A 109 6.49 9.95 6.00
N THR A 110 6.14 8.67 6.21
CA THR A 110 5.55 7.87 5.11
C THR A 110 4.13 8.35 4.80
N GLY A 111 3.75 8.27 3.53
CA GLY A 111 2.42 8.67 3.08
C GLY A 111 2.23 8.48 1.58
N SER A 112 1.09 8.93 1.08
CA SER A 112 0.77 8.94 -0.34
C SER A 112 0.49 10.37 -0.75
N ASN A 113 0.93 10.74 -1.95
CA ASN A 113 0.59 12.02 -2.55
C ASN A 113 -0.92 12.11 -2.80
N MET A 114 -1.42 13.33 -3.00
CA MET A 114 -2.79 13.56 -3.42
C MET A 114 -3.09 12.79 -4.71
N HIS A 115 -4.17 12.00 -4.73
CA HIS A 115 -4.58 11.20 -5.87
C HIS A 115 -6.10 10.99 -5.89
N LYS A 116 -6.62 10.59 -7.05
CA LYS A 116 -7.93 9.99 -7.20
C LYS A 116 -7.75 8.48 -7.32
N ASP A 117 -8.62 7.70 -6.70
CA ASP A 117 -8.58 6.25 -6.88
C ASP A 117 -8.83 5.91 -8.36
N PRO A 118 -8.07 4.95 -8.92
CA PRO A 118 -8.20 4.58 -10.33
C PRO A 118 -9.58 3.98 -10.60
N LYS A 119 -10.02 4.01 -11.87
CA LYS A 119 -11.28 3.40 -12.32
C LYS A 119 -12.53 3.89 -11.59
N TRP A 120 -12.45 5.06 -10.95
CA TRP A 120 -13.56 5.62 -10.17
C TRP A 120 -14.05 4.69 -9.05
N SER A 121 -13.18 3.80 -8.55
CA SER A 121 -13.54 2.96 -7.41
C SER A 121 -13.66 3.78 -6.15
N SER A 122 -14.47 3.29 -5.20
CA SER A 122 -14.37 3.69 -3.81
C SER A 122 -13.33 2.83 -3.09
N ALA A 123 -12.78 3.33 -1.99
CA ALA A 123 -11.85 2.59 -1.15
C ALA A 123 -12.24 2.66 0.32
N TRP A 124 -11.81 1.67 1.09
CA TRP A 124 -11.85 1.69 2.55
C TRP A 124 -10.45 1.45 3.10
N ASN A 125 -10.13 2.08 4.24
CA ASN A 125 -8.85 1.93 4.91
C ASN A 125 -9.07 1.60 6.38
N THR A 126 -8.66 0.39 6.79
CA THR A 126 -8.70 -0.01 8.20
C THR A 126 -7.35 0.22 8.85
N LEU A 127 -7.25 1.27 9.67
CA LEU A 127 -6.06 1.55 10.45
C LEU A 127 -5.99 0.62 11.67
N LEU A 128 -5.10 -0.36 11.61
CA LEU A 128 -4.94 -1.37 12.66
C LEU A 128 -4.07 -0.89 13.83
N CYS A 129 -3.01 -0.13 13.54
CA CYS A 129 -2.06 0.39 14.52
C CYS A 129 -1.54 1.76 14.08
N GLY A 130 -1.27 2.65 15.05
CA GLY A 130 -0.69 3.97 14.79
C GLY A 130 -1.75 5.04 14.48
N ARG A 131 -1.36 6.04 13.67
CA ARG A 131 -2.19 7.20 13.30
C ARG A 131 -1.89 7.61 11.86
N LYS A 132 -2.92 7.95 11.09
CA LYS A 132 -2.81 8.55 9.76
C LYS A 132 -3.55 9.89 9.74
N ARG A 133 -2.99 10.88 9.05
CA ARG A 133 -3.65 12.16 8.78
C ARG A 133 -4.18 12.13 7.36
N TRP A 134 -5.44 12.51 7.19
CA TRP A 134 -6.13 12.55 5.90
C TRP A 134 -6.55 13.97 5.57
N VAL A 135 -6.47 14.31 4.28
CA VAL A 135 -7.04 15.52 3.70
C VAL A 135 -7.78 15.06 2.45
N MET A 136 -9.02 15.49 2.30
CA MET A 136 -9.90 15.11 1.19
C MET A 136 -10.57 16.37 0.64
N PHE A 137 -10.76 16.42 -0.67
CA PHE A 137 -11.47 17.49 -1.35
C PHE A 137 -12.59 16.89 -2.21
N PRO A 138 -13.68 17.62 -2.46
CA PRO A 138 -14.64 17.25 -3.48
C PRO A 138 -13.97 17.00 -4.83
N ARG A 139 -14.55 16.09 -5.63
CA ARG A 139 -13.95 15.58 -6.88
C ARG A 139 -13.68 16.67 -7.92
N ASP A 140 -14.55 17.67 -7.92
CA ASP A 140 -14.67 18.77 -8.87
C ASP A 140 -13.84 20.00 -8.49
N VAL A 141 -13.18 19.98 -7.32
CA VAL A 141 -12.23 21.06 -6.97
C VAL A 141 -11.07 21.09 -7.98
N PRO A 142 -10.80 22.24 -8.61
CA PRO A 142 -9.66 22.39 -9.51
C PRO A 142 -8.34 22.10 -8.80
N ALA A 143 -7.42 21.42 -9.50
CA ALA A 143 -6.13 21.00 -8.95
C ALA A 143 -5.31 22.19 -8.41
N GLU A 144 -5.40 23.32 -9.10
CA GLU A 144 -4.71 24.58 -8.78
C GLU A 144 -5.16 25.17 -7.44
N GLU A 145 -6.45 25.04 -7.09
CA GLU A 145 -7.01 25.57 -5.83
C GLU A 145 -6.52 24.83 -4.58
N ILE A 146 -6.06 23.59 -4.77
CA ILE A 146 -5.55 22.72 -3.71
C ILE A 146 -4.04 22.56 -3.76
N GLY A 147 -3.37 23.46 -4.50
CA GLY A 147 -1.92 23.57 -4.53
C GLY A 147 -1.21 22.49 -5.32
N ALA A 148 -1.90 21.77 -6.21
CA ALA A 148 -1.23 20.86 -7.14
C ALA A 148 -0.49 21.67 -8.22
N LEU A 149 0.80 21.39 -8.42
CA LEU A 149 1.61 22.09 -9.41
C LEU A 149 1.26 21.62 -10.84
N ALA A 150 1.47 22.48 -11.83
CA ALA A 150 1.34 22.11 -13.24
C ALA A 150 2.33 20.97 -13.57
N GLY A 151 1.81 19.78 -13.90
CA GLY A 151 2.59 18.55 -14.11
C GLY A 151 2.45 17.50 -13.00
N ASP A 152 1.96 17.90 -11.82
CA ASP A 152 1.49 17.02 -10.74
C ASP A 152 0.02 16.64 -10.89
N ALA A 153 -0.56 16.92 -12.08
CA ALA A 153 -1.93 16.55 -12.42
C ALA A 153 -2.15 15.11 -11.99
N TYR A 154 -3.05 14.94 -11.01
CA TYR A 154 -3.49 13.70 -10.40
C TYR A 154 -3.22 12.51 -11.32
N LYS A 155 -2.12 11.79 -11.10
CA LYS A 155 -1.82 10.64 -11.95
C LYS A 155 -2.93 9.63 -11.72
N ASP A 156 -3.77 9.45 -12.73
CA ASP A 156 -4.77 8.38 -12.80
C ASP A 156 -4.01 7.04 -12.87
N GLY A 157 -3.54 6.53 -11.73
CA GLY A 157 -2.61 5.40 -11.72
C GLY A 157 -2.35 4.72 -10.38
N GLY A 158 -3.00 5.17 -9.29
CA GLY A 158 -2.76 4.61 -7.96
C GLY A 158 -1.40 5.04 -7.36
N PRO A 159 -0.90 4.33 -6.33
CA PRO A 159 0.33 4.70 -5.62
C PRO A 159 1.51 4.81 -6.60
N GLN A 160 2.31 5.86 -6.43
CA GLN A 160 3.53 6.04 -7.21
C GLN A 160 4.46 4.85 -6.97
N ARG A 161 5.12 4.38 -8.03
CA ARG A 161 6.17 3.37 -7.91
C ARG A 161 7.31 3.97 -7.07
N SER A 162 7.56 3.37 -5.90
CA SER A 162 8.72 3.63 -5.03
C SER A 162 9.97 2.93 -5.53
#